data_AF-A0A519GRH7-F1
#
_entry.id   AF-A0A519GRH7-F1
#
_cell.length_a   1.000
_cell.length_b   1.000
_cell.length_c   1.000
_cell.angle_alpha   90.00
_cell.angle_beta   90.00
_cell.angle_gamma   90.00
#
_symmetry.space_group_name_H-M   'P 1'
#
loop_
_entity.id
_entity.type
_entity.pdbx_description
1 polymer ?
#
loop_
_entity_poly.entity_id
_entity_poly.type
_entity_poly.pdbx_seq_one_letter_code
_entity_poly.pdbx_strand_id
1 'polypeptide(L)'
;ALGLDSAPLVEWHGGQRWYRVAPNQAEHLRGAARAAGGSATLFIAPPASGTGAAARFVPKFDTLSAPLARIHQALKHEFDPHRIFNRGRLYPEI
;
A
#
# COMPACT_ATOMS: atom_id res chain seq x y z
N ALA A 1 -10.19 13.40 13.83
CA ALA A 1 -8.71 13.36 13.76
C ALA A 1 -8.26 11.92 13.96
N LEU A 2 -7.14 11.48 13.36
CA LEU A 2 -6.71 10.07 13.33
C LEU A 2 -6.19 9.50 14.66
N GLY A 3 -6.06 10.33 15.70
CA GLY A 3 -5.54 9.89 17.00
C GLY A 3 -4.08 9.44 16.97
N LEU A 4 -3.28 9.99 16.05
CA LEU A 4 -1.86 9.68 15.91
C LEU A 4 -1.02 10.73 16.65
N ASP A 5 0.08 10.30 17.25
CA ASP A 5 0.94 11.14 18.11
C ASP A 5 1.63 12.28 17.36
N SER A 6 1.74 12.19 16.03
CA SER A 6 2.42 13.18 15.19
C SER A 6 1.51 13.73 14.10
N ALA A 7 1.67 15.02 13.82
CA ALA A 7 1.02 15.67 12.69
C ALA A 7 1.61 15.13 11.37
N PRO A 8 0.80 14.94 10.32
CA PRO A 8 1.31 14.53 9.02
C PRO A 8 2.10 15.65 8.34
N LEU A 9 3.04 15.26 7.48
CA LEU A 9 3.48 16.15 6.40
C LEU A 9 2.38 16.20 5.33
N VAL A 10 1.99 17.41 4.93
CA VAL A 10 0.92 17.63 3.94
C VAL A 10 1.53 18.20 2.67
N GLU A 11 1.23 17.55 1.54
CA GLU A 11 1.68 17.95 0.21
C GLU A 11 0.49 18.04 -0.77
N TRP A 12 0.74 18.52 -1.99
CA TRP A 12 -0.24 18.62 -3.08
C TRP A 12 -1.55 19.31 -2.66
N HIS A 13 -1.44 20.45 -1.98
CA HIS A 13 -2.58 21.23 -1.47
C HIS A 13 -3.57 20.41 -0.61
N GLY A 14 -3.08 19.41 0.13
CA GLY A 14 -3.90 18.54 0.97
C GLY A 14 -4.37 17.26 0.30
N GLY A 15 -3.98 17.01 -0.95
CA GLY A 15 -4.23 15.75 -1.66
C GLY A 15 -3.36 14.58 -1.17
N GLN A 16 -2.21 14.87 -0.56
CA GLN A 16 -1.32 13.85 -0.01
C GLN A 16 -0.96 14.17 1.45
N ARG A 17 -0.97 13.14 2.29
CA ARG A 17 -0.59 13.22 3.71
C ARG A 17 0.33 12.06 4.06
N TRP A 18 1.51 12.36 4.57
CA TRP A 18 2.48 11.38 5.02
C TRP A 18 2.40 11.23 6.53
N TYR A 19 2.23 9.99 6.99
CA TYR A 19 2.18 9.66 8.41
C TYR A 19 3.34 8.71 8.74
N ARG A 20 4.08 9.01 9.81
CA ARG A 20 5.04 8.08 10.39
C ARG A 20 4.36 7.32 11.52
N VAL A 21 4.15 6.02 11.33
CA VAL A 21 3.41 5.18 12.29
C VAL A 21 4.09 3.83 12.49
N ALA A 22 3.77 3.17 13.60
CA ALA A 22 4.19 1.80 13.83
C ALA A 22 3.50 0.82 12.84
N PRO A 23 4.15 -0.31 12.47
CA PRO A 23 3.60 -1.27 11.51
C PRO A 23 2.18 -1.78 11.82
N ASN A 24 1.84 -1.92 13.10
CA ASN A 24 0.52 -2.38 13.55
C ASN A 24 -0.62 -1.36 13.34
N GLN A 25 -0.31 -0.12 12.95
CA GLN A 25 -1.30 0.92 12.67
C GLN A 25 -1.76 0.96 11.20
N ALA A 26 -1.19 0.11 10.34
CA ALA A 26 -1.47 0.14 8.90
C ALA A 26 -2.97 0.04 8.57
N GLU A 27 -3.68 -0.90 9.20
CA GLU A 27 -5.12 -1.10 8.96
C GLU A 27 -5.99 0.07 9.45
N HIS A 28 -5.59 0.73 10.54
CA HIS A 28 -6.28 1.93 11.03
C HIS A 28 -6.18 3.07 10.00
N LEU A 29 -4.99 3.33 9.45
CA LEU A 29 -4.82 4.36 8.42
C LEU A 29 -5.55 4.03 7.13
N ARG A 30 -5.52 2.76 6.71
CA ARG A 30 -6.26 2.30 5.53
C ARG A 30 -7.76 2.44 5.72
N GLY A 31 -8.29 2.04 6.87
CA GLY A 31 -9.69 2.22 7.21
C GLY A 31 -10.13 3.69 7.15
N ALA A 32 -9.33 4.59 7.72
CA ALA A 32 -9.61 6.01 7.66
C ALA A 32 -9.51 6.60 6.24
N ALA A 33 -8.53 6.17 5.46
CA ALA A 33 -8.41 6.58 4.06
C ALA A 33 -9.62 6.14 3.24
N ARG A 34 -10.05 4.87 3.39
CA ARG A 34 -11.26 4.35 2.72
C ARG A 34 -12.51 5.13 3.12
N ALA A 35 -12.68 5.44 4.40
CA ALA A 35 -13.82 6.23 4.89
C ALA A 35 -13.87 7.65 4.29
N ALA A 36 -12.71 8.20 3.91
CA ALA A 36 -12.58 9.47 3.21
C ALA A 36 -12.59 9.35 1.67
N GLY A 37 -12.85 8.17 1.11
CA GLY A 37 -12.81 7.92 -0.34
C GLY A 37 -11.41 7.87 -0.97
N GLY A 38 -10.37 7.75 -0.15
CA GLY A 38 -8.97 7.68 -0.57
C GLY A 38 -8.31 6.32 -0.34
N SER A 39 -6.99 6.30 -0.41
CA SER A 39 -6.17 5.10 -0.15
C SER A 39 -4.93 5.44 0.68
N ALA A 40 -4.43 4.45 1.43
CA ALA A 40 -3.17 4.56 2.16
C ALA A 40 -2.21 3.44 1.71
N THR A 41 -1.03 3.83 1.24
CA THR A 41 0.01 2.90 0.78
C THR A 41 1.25 3.05 1.65
N LEU A 42 1.84 1.93 2.05
CA LEU A 42 3.11 1.92 2.78
C LEU A 42 4.22 2.43 1.85
N PHE A 43 4.87 3.50 2.27
CA PHE A 43 6.10 3.95 1.66
C PHE A 43 7.29 3.33 2.38
N ILE A 44 8.12 2.60 1.62
CA ILE A 44 9.36 2.02 2.11
C ILE A 44 10.49 2.85 1.51
N ALA A 45 11.11 3.69 2.33
CA ALA A 45 12.36 4.33 1.95
C ALA A 45 13.46 3.27 1.83
N PRO A 46 14.35 3.34 0.82
CA PRO A 46 15.57 2.53 0.80
C PRO A 46 16.34 2.81 2.10
N PRO A 47 16.80 1.79 2.84
CA PRO A 47 17.69 2.02 3.97
C PRO A 47 19.00 2.64 3.46
N ALA A 48 19.56 3.58 4.22
CA ALA A 48 20.90 4.13 3.94
C ALA A 48 21.99 3.04 3.91
N SER A 49 21.74 1.89 4.55
CA SER A 49 22.65 0.74 4.63
C SER A 49 21.88 -0.58 4.75
N GLY A 50 21.40 -1.14 3.64
CA GLY A 50 21.02 -2.56 3.57
C GLY A 50 19.74 -2.98 4.30
N THR A 51 19.24 -4.14 3.88
CA THR A 51 17.83 -4.56 3.86
C THR A 51 16.95 -4.21 5.06
N GLY A 52 15.93 -3.36 4.82
CA GLY A 52 14.81 -3.12 5.71
C GLY A 52 13.94 -4.38 5.85
N ALA A 53 14.29 -5.26 6.79
CA ALA A 53 13.56 -6.49 7.06
C ALA A 53 12.26 -6.28 7.87
N ALA A 54 12.15 -5.19 8.62
CA ALA A 54 11.02 -4.94 9.51
C ALA A 54 9.70 -4.60 8.78
N ALA A 55 9.75 -4.13 7.54
CA ALA A 55 8.56 -3.82 6.74
C ALA A 55 8.06 -5.00 5.88
N ARG A 56 8.72 -6.17 5.93
CA ARG A 56 8.40 -7.29 5.02
C ARG A 56 7.03 -7.91 5.25
N PHE A 57 6.46 -7.77 6.44
CA PHE A 57 5.18 -8.40 6.80
C PHE A 57 3.97 -7.49 6.67
N VAL A 58 4.16 -6.19 6.47
CA VAL A 58 3.05 -5.28 6.19
C VAL A 58 2.88 -5.21 4.67
N PRO A 59 1.72 -5.64 4.12
CA PRO A 59 1.45 -5.50 2.70
C PRO A 59 1.68 -4.05 2.26
N LYS A 60 2.26 -3.82 1.08
CA LYS A 60 2.53 -2.44 0.64
C LYS A 60 1.22 -1.68 0.36
N PHE A 61 0.32 -2.32 -0.38
CA PHE A 61 -0.96 -1.76 -0.79
C PHE A 61 -2.07 -2.22 0.16
N ASP A 62 -3.14 -1.44 0.18
CA ASP A 62 -4.41 -1.86 0.78
C ASP A 62 -5.07 -2.96 -0.06
N THR A 63 -5.97 -3.73 0.54
CA THR A 63 -6.69 -4.80 -0.12
C THR A 63 -7.60 -4.25 -1.22
N LEU A 64 -7.50 -4.82 -2.42
CA LEU A 64 -8.38 -4.48 -3.53
C LEU A 64 -9.80 -4.97 -3.25
N SER A 65 -10.79 -4.17 -3.66
CA SER A 65 -12.17 -4.65 -3.74
C SER A 65 -12.29 -5.74 -4.80
N ALA A 66 -13.28 -6.63 -4.67
CA ALA A 66 -13.47 -7.74 -5.61
C ALA A 66 -13.55 -7.29 -7.09
N PRO A 67 -14.25 -6.19 -7.46
CA PRO A 67 -14.24 -5.72 -8.85
C PRO A 67 -12.86 -5.28 -9.34
N LEU A 68 -12.11 -4.55 -8.52
CA LEU A 68 -10.75 -4.10 -8.88
C LEU A 68 -9.79 -5.28 -8.99
N ALA A 69 -9.87 -6.23 -8.06
CA ALA A 69 -9.10 -7.47 -8.12
C ALA A 69 -9.34 -8.19 -9.46
N ARG A 70 -10.59 -8.41 -9.86
CA ARG A 70 -10.92 -9.06 -11.15
C ARG A 70 -10.29 -8.35 -12.34
N ILE A 71 -10.37 -7.02 -12.40
CA ILE A 71 -9.78 -6.22 -13.49
C ILE A 71 -8.26 -6.36 -13.50
N HIS A 72 -7.63 -6.26 -12.33
CA HIS A 72 -6.18 -6.41 -12.17
C HIS A 72 -5.68 -7.77 -12.65
N GLN A 73 -6.39 -8.85 -12.31
CA GLN A 73 -6.07 -10.20 -12.73
C GLN A 73 -6.21 -10.39 -14.25
N ALA A 74 -7.29 -9.87 -14.84
CA ALA A 74 -7.51 -9.92 -16.29
C ALA A 74 -6.40 -9.17 -17.04
N LEU A 75 -6.06 -7.95 -16.62
CA LEU A 75 -4.95 -7.19 -17.21
C LEU A 75 -3.62 -7.95 -17.08
N LYS A 76 -3.34 -8.53 -15.91
CA LYS A 76 -2.12 -9.32 -15.71
C LYS A 76 -2.05 -10.52 -16.64
N HIS A 77 -3.18 -11.18 -16.89
CA HIS A 77 -3.25 -12.31 -17.81
C HIS A 77 -2.98 -11.90 -19.27
N GLU A 78 -3.60 -10.81 -19.74
CA GLU A 78 -3.44 -10.36 -21.12
C GLU A 78 -2.01 -9.87 -21.43
N PHE A 79 -1.38 -9.17 -20.48
CA PHE A 79 -0.03 -8.62 -20.69
C PHE A 79 1.10 -9.58 -20.30
N ASP A 80 0.83 -10.61 -19.51
CA ASP A 80 1.83 -11.58 -19.05
C ASP A 80 1.19 -12.98 -18.86
N PRO A 81 0.76 -13.63 -19.95
CA PRO A 81 0.06 -14.91 -19.88
C PRO A 81 0.92 -16.03 -19.29
N HIS A 82 2.25 -15.93 -19.43
CA HIS A 82 3.22 -16.86 -18.86
C HIS A 82 3.69 -16.50 -17.45
N ARG A 83 3.21 -15.37 -16.89
CA ARG A 83 3.50 -14.90 -15.54
C ARG A 83 4.99 -14.77 -15.24
N ILE A 84 5.77 -14.26 -16.17
CA ILE A 84 7.23 -14.13 -16.01
C ILE A 84 7.61 -12.88 -15.21
N PHE A 85 6.81 -11.82 -15.27
CA PHE A 85 7.15 -10.54 -14.67
C PHE A 85 6.64 -10.41 -13.23
N ASN A 86 7.53 -10.08 -12.29
CA ASN A 86 7.19 -9.65 -10.92
C ASN A 86 6.25 -10.62 -10.16
N ARG A 87 6.48 -11.94 -10.29
CA ARG A 87 5.71 -13.00 -9.63
C ARG A 87 5.58 -12.74 -8.13
N GLY A 88 4.35 -12.86 -7.60
CA GLY A 88 4.07 -12.70 -6.18
C GLY A 88 4.28 -11.28 -5.61
N ARG A 89 4.67 -10.28 -6.42
CA ARG A 89 4.96 -8.93 -5.92
C ARG A 89 3.69 -8.12 -5.66
N LEU A 90 2.73 -8.18 -6.58
CA LEU A 90 1.45 -7.45 -6.48
C LEU A 90 0.31 -8.36 -6.07
N TYR A 91 0.29 -9.59 -6.58
CA TYR A 91 -0.74 -10.59 -6.31
C TYR A 91 -0.02 -11.87 -5.86
N PRO A 92 -0.05 -12.21 -4.56
CA PRO A 92 0.58 -13.43 -4.04
C PRO A 92 0.05 -14.70 -4.71
N GLU A 93 -1.21 -14.69 -5.11
CA GLU A 93 -1.95 -15.80 -5.71
C GLU A 93 -1.75 -15.98 -7.23
N ILE A 94 -0.97 -15.10 -7.90
CA ILE A 94 -0.74 -15.12 -9.36
C ILE A 94 0.74 -15.11 -9.71
#